data_AF-A0A355FAI3-F1
#
_entry.id   AF-A0A355FAI3-F1
#
_cell.length_a   1.000
_cell.length_b   1.000
_cell.length_c   1.000
_cell.angle_alpha   90.00
_cell.angle_beta   90.00
_cell.angle_gamma   90.00
#
_symmetry.space_group_name_H-M   'P 1'
#
loop_
_entity.id
_entity.type
_entity.pdbx_description
1 polymer ?
#
loop_
_entity_poly.entity_id
_entity_poly.type
_entity_poly.pdbx_seq_one_letter_code
_entity_poly.pdbx_strand_id
1 'polypeptide(L)'
;KEVKFRPNIDEHDYDFKLKNALRFLEEGDKVKATVQFRGREMARQDLGHKLMQRLAQDLGERAVLESSPEMAGNRMHVIFGPPRHAAKPKDKADHPAS
;
A
#
# COMPACT_ATOMS: atom_id res chain seq x y z
N LYS A 1 -0.28 -7.74 -6.46
CA LYS A 1 -0.07 -6.55 -7.32
C LYS A 1 0.65 -5.47 -6.52
N GLU A 2 1.44 -4.62 -7.17
CA GLU A 2 2.20 -3.55 -6.50
C GLU A 2 1.77 -2.18 -7.04
N VAL A 3 1.55 -1.22 -6.13
CA VAL A 3 1.18 0.15 -6.45
C VAL A 3 2.23 1.08 -5.84
N LYS A 4 2.91 1.83 -6.70
CA LYS A 4 3.96 2.77 -6.28
C LYS A 4 3.39 4.17 -6.13
N PHE A 5 3.58 4.73 -4.96
CA PHE A 5 3.18 6.08 -4.60
C PHE A 5 4.40 6.99 -4.48
N ARG A 6 4.18 8.27 -4.77
CA ARG A 6 5.14 9.33 -4.54
C ARG A 6 4.64 10.20 -3.39
N PRO A 7 5.52 10.80 -2.58
CA PRO A 7 5.11 11.69 -1.50
C PRO A 7 4.37 12.94 -2.00
N ASN A 8 4.60 13.36 -3.25
CA ASN A 8 3.89 14.47 -3.92
C ASN A 8 2.97 13.93 -5.04
N ILE A 9 2.19 12.88 -4.75
CA ILE A 9 1.20 12.38 -5.73
C ILE A 9 0.08 13.41 -5.92
N ASP A 10 -0.37 13.55 -7.16
CA ASP A 10 -1.52 14.39 -7.49
C ASP A 10 -2.83 13.68 -7.14
N GLU A 11 -3.88 14.42 -6.80
CA GLU A 11 -5.15 13.82 -6.35
C GLU A 11 -5.78 12.93 -7.44
N HIS A 12 -5.66 13.34 -8.70
CA HIS A 12 -6.15 12.56 -9.84
C HIS A 12 -5.39 11.22 -10.01
N ASP A 13 -4.05 11.23 -9.84
CA ASP A 13 -3.24 10.00 -9.91
C ASP A 13 -3.52 9.08 -8.72
N TYR A 14 -3.77 9.66 -7.55
CA TYR A 14 -4.17 8.93 -6.35
C TYR A 14 -5.49 8.19 -6.55
N ASP A 15 -6.55 8.87 -7.02
CA ASP A 15 -7.86 8.25 -7.26
C ASP A 15 -7.77 7.10 -8.27
N PHE A 16 -7.02 7.29 -9.36
CA PHE A 16 -6.80 6.24 -10.35
C PHE A 16 -6.11 5.01 -9.73
N LYS A 17 -5.08 5.21 -8.90
CA LYS A 17 -4.38 4.12 -8.21
C LYS A 17 -5.23 3.44 -7.15
N LEU A 18 -6.02 4.20 -6.42
CA LEU A 18 -6.97 3.68 -5.44
C LEU A 18 -7.98 2.75 -6.11
N LYS A 19 -8.62 3.18 -7.20
CA LYS A 19 -9.57 2.36 -7.96
C LYS A 19 -8.94 1.06 -8.46
N ASN A 20 -7.69 1.11 -8.95
CA ASN A 20 -6.97 -0.09 -9.36
C ASN A 20 -6.67 -1.01 -8.17
N ALA A 21 -6.22 -0.46 -7.03
CA ALA A 21 -5.97 -1.23 -5.82
C ALA A 21 -7.24 -1.94 -5.35
N LEU A 22 -8.35 -1.21 -5.27
CA LEU A 22 -9.65 -1.74 -4.89
C LEU A 22 -10.10 -2.87 -5.82
N ARG A 23 -9.96 -2.67 -7.13
CA ARG A 23 -10.29 -3.70 -8.12
C ARG A 23 -9.43 -4.95 -7.97
N PHE A 24 -8.13 -4.82 -7.69
CA PHE A 24 -7.28 -5.98 -7.43
C PHE A 24 -7.69 -6.74 -6.17
N LEU A 25 -8.11 -6.02 -5.12
CA LEU A 25 -8.60 -6.63 -3.88
C LEU A 25 -9.95 -7.33 -4.10
N GLU A 26 -10.82 -6.75 -4.92
CA GLU A 26 -12.08 -7.41 -5.34
C GLU A 26 -11.83 -8.67 -6.17
N GLU A 27 -10.78 -8.67 -7.01
CA GLU A 27 -10.33 -9.86 -7.76
C GLU A 27 -9.64 -10.91 -6.87
N GLY A 28 -9.36 -10.60 -5.59
CA GLY A 28 -8.70 -11.49 -4.64
C GLY A 28 -7.18 -11.45 -4.66
N ASP A 29 -6.58 -10.45 -5.29
CA ASP A 29 -5.14 -10.20 -5.27
C ASP A 29 -4.74 -9.24 -4.14
N LYS A 30 -3.63 -9.54 -3.49
CA LYS A 30 -3.03 -8.64 -2.49
C LYS A 30 -2.43 -7.41 -3.18
N VAL A 31 -2.54 -6.25 -2.56
CA VAL A 31 -1.97 -4.99 -3.04
C VAL A 31 -0.84 -4.55 -2.12
N LYS A 32 0.37 -4.49 -2.66
CA LYS A 32 1.54 -3.91 -1.99
C LYS A 32 1.63 -2.44 -2.36
N ALA A 33 1.35 -1.54 -1.43
CA ALA A 33 1.51 -0.11 -1.63
C ALA A 33 2.90 0.29 -1.16
N THR A 34 3.70 0.90 -2.05
CA THR A 34 5.09 1.28 -1.78
C THR A 34 5.28 2.77 -2.04
N VAL A 35 5.70 3.53 -1.03
CA VAL A 35 6.13 4.92 -1.13
C VAL A 35 7.65 4.96 -1.18
N GLN A 36 8.20 5.56 -2.23
CA GLN A 36 9.64 5.81 -2.30
C GLN A 36 9.94 7.26 -1.89
N PHE A 37 10.82 7.43 -0.91
CA PHE A 37 11.38 8.72 -0.52
C PHE A 37 12.72 8.93 -1.23
N ARG A 38 13.00 10.14 -1.69
CA ARG A 38 14.28 10.50 -2.31
C ARG A 38 15.01 11.55 -1.46
N GLY A 39 16.23 11.23 -1.04
CA GLY A 39 17.16 12.16 -0.39
C GLY A 39 16.55 12.86 0.83
N ARG A 40 16.33 14.17 0.72
CA ARG A 40 15.80 15.03 1.80
C ARG A 40 14.33 14.76 2.14
N GLU A 41 13.62 14.00 1.30
CA GLU A 41 12.22 13.64 1.54
C GLU A 41 12.04 12.51 2.57
N MET A 42 13.13 11.89 3.06
CA MET A 42 13.02 10.96 4.20
C MET A 42 12.49 11.64 5.46
N ALA A 43 12.68 12.96 5.62
CA ALA A 43 12.06 13.73 6.70
C ALA A 43 10.53 13.84 6.57
N ARG A 44 9.97 13.50 5.39
CA ARG A 44 8.54 13.54 5.09
C ARG A 44 7.91 12.13 5.12
N GLN A 45 8.42 11.25 5.98
CA GLN A 45 7.76 9.97 6.31
C GLN A 45 6.30 10.15 6.72
N ASP A 46 5.98 11.25 7.40
CA ASP A 46 4.61 11.63 7.78
C ASP A 46 3.67 11.71 6.57
N LEU A 47 4.13 12.21 5.42
CA LEU A 47 3.32 12.24 4.19
C LEU A 47 3.03 10.84 3.67
N GLY A 48 4.03 9.95 3.71
CA GLY A 48 3.85 8.55 3.35
C GLY A 48 2.86 7.85 4.28
N HIS A 49 2.99 8.05 5.59
CA HIS A 49 2.05 7.54 6.58
C HIS A 49 0.63 8.05 6.36
N LYS A 50 0.45 9.36 6.17
CA LYS A 50 -0.86 9.96 5.87
C LYS A 50 -1.46 9.39 4.59
N LEU A 51 -0.66 9.19 3.55
CA LEU A 51 -1.13 8.59 2.31
C LEU A 51 -1.58 7.14 2.52
N MET A 52 -0.81 6.33 3.25
CA MET A 52 -1.18 4.95 3.57
C MET A 52 -2.43 4.89 4.45
N GLN A 53 -2.55 5.77 5.44
CA GLN A 53 -3.75 5.87 6.27
C GLN A 53 -4.95 6.32 5.44
N ARG A 54 -4.81 7.32 4.57
CA ARG A 54 -5.87 7.75 3.64
C ARG A 54 -6.29 6.58 2.74
N LEU A 55 -5.33 5.83 2.18
CA LEU A 55 -5.61 4.67 1.35
C LEU A 55 -6.36 3.59 2.14
N ALA A 56 -5.93 3.30 3.38
CA ALA A 56 -6.60 2.33 4.24
C ALA A 56 -8.04 2.77 4.59
N GLN A 57 -8.26 4.07 4.84
CA GLN A 57 -9.60 4.60 5.09
C GLN A 57 -10.50 4.55 3.85
N ASP A 58 -9.97 4.90 2.68
CA ASP A 58 -10.71 4.86 1.41
C ASP A 58 -11.05 3.42 1.00
N LEU A 59 -10.10 2.49 1.21
CA LEU A 59 -10.32 1.07 0.98
C LEU A 59 -11.29 0.47 2.02
N GLY A 60 -11.27 0.98 3.26
CA GLY A 60 -12.21 0.63 4.32
C GLY A 60 -12.35 -0.88 4.50
N GLU A 61 -13.59 -1.38 4.46
CA GLU A 61 -13.92 -2.80 4.62
C GLU A 61 -13.57 -3.66 3.38
N ARG A 62 -13.23 -3.03 2.26
CA ARG A 62 -12.84 -3.72 1.02
C ARG A 62 -11.36 -4.10 1.01
N ALA A 63 -10.59 -3.71 2.02
CA ALA A 63 -9.22 -4.16 2.22
C ALA A 63 -9.01 -4.56 3.67
N VAL A 64 -8.11 -5.52 3.87
CA VAL A 64 -7.62 -5.91 5.19
C VAL A 64 -6.16 -5.50 5.27
N LEU A 65 -5.75 -4.80 6.33
CA LEU A 65 -4.35 -4.53 6.57
C LEU A 65 -3.65 -5.83 6.98
N GLU A 66 -2.91 -6.44 6.06
CA GLU A 66 -2.20 -7.71 6.29
C GLU A 66 -0.82 -7.48 6.90
N SER A 67 -0.14 -6.41 6.47
CA SER A 67 1.14 -6.01 7.07
C SER A 67 1.12 -4.54 7.44
N SER A 68 1.79 -4.22 8.53
CA SER A 68 1.99 -2.83 8.97
C SER A 68 2.93 -2.09 8.00
N PRO A 69 2.91 -0.74 7.97
CA PRO A 69 3.86 0.03 7.17
C PRO A 69 5.29 -0.24 7.64
N GLU A 70 6.07 -0.91 6.78
CA GLU A 70 7.46 -1.26 7.02
C GLU A 70 8.41 -0.38 6.20
N MET A 71 9.46 0.09 6.87
CA MET A 71 10.54 0.89 6.28
C MET A 71 11.63 -0.04 5.76
N ALA A 72 11.79 -0.10 4.43
CA ALA A 72 12.89 -0.75 3.74
C ALA A 72 13.85 0.30 3.18
N GLY A 73 14.77 0.77 4.02
CA GLY A 73 15.73 1.83 3.67
C GLY A 73 15.05 3.15 3.33
N ASN A 74 15.09 3.56 2.06
CA ASN A 74 14.45 4.79 1.57
C ASN A 74 13.03 4.59 1.03
N ARG A 75 12.43 3.42 1.27
CA ARG A 75 11.08 3.08 0.83
C ARG A 75 10.25 2.63 2.01
N MET A 76 9.00 3.05 2.07
CA MET A 76 8.01 2.49 2.98
C MET A 76 7.04 1.65 2.16
N HIS A 77 6.69 0.48 2.65
CA HIS A 77 5.70 -0.36 2.00
C HIS A 77 4.71 -0.93 3.01
N VAL A 78 3.50 -1.19 2.54
CA VAL A 78 2.42 -1.76 3.33
C VAL A 78 1.66 -2.74 2.44
N ILE A 79 1.10 -3.79 3.03
CA ILE A 79 0.38 -4.81 2.29
C ILE A 79 -1.09 -4.80 2.71
N PHE A 80 -1.94 -4.62 1.70
CA PHE A 80 -3.38 -4.74 1.81
C PHE A 80 -3.81 -6.08 1.20
N GLY A 81 -4.52 -6.87 1.99
CA GLY A 81 -5.15 -8.11 1.56
C GLY A 81 -6.59 -7.90 1.14
N PRO A 82 -7.11 -8.74 0.23
CA PRO A 82 -8.53 -8.73 -0.10
C PRO A 82 -9.37 -9.16 1.12
N PRO A 83 -10.65 -8.78 1.20
CA PRO A 83 -11.53 -9.20 2.28
C PRO A 83 -11.71 -10.73 2.21
N ARG A 84 -11.99 -11.34 3.37
CA ARG A 84 -12.02 -12.81 3.64
C ARG A 84 -12.72 -13.66 2.56
N HIS A 85 -13.66 -13.08 1.81
CA HIS A 85 -14.42 -13.76 0.77
C HIS A 85 -13.63 -13.97 -0.55
N ALA A 86 -12.59 -13.19 -0.81
CA ALA A 86 -11.83 -13.21 -2.06
C ALA A 86 -10.38 -13.74 -1.90
N ALA A 87 -9.94 -14.06 -0.67
CA ALA A 87 -8.57 -14.47 -0.41
C ALA A 87 -8.27 -15.90 -0.95
N LYS A 88 -7.69 -15.98 -2.16
CA LYS A 88 -6.99 -17.20 -2.60
C LYS A 88 -5.64 -17.28 -1.85
N PRO A 89 -5.27 -18.43 -1.27
CA PRO A 89 -4.01 -18.58 -0.55
C PRO A 89 -2.84 -18.53 -1.54
N LYS A 90 -2.34 -17.33 -1.83
CA LYS A 90 -1.04 -17.15 -2.49
C LYS A 90 0.02 -16.99 -1.40
N ASP A 91 0.91 -17.97 -1.43
CA ASP A 91 2.01 -18.27 -0.52
C ASP A 91 3.00 -17.10 -0.30
N LYS A 92 3.70 -17.20 0.83
CA LYS A 92 4.74 -16.32 1.37
C LYS A 92 5.73 -15.79 0.33
N ALA A 93 6.09 -14.51 0.46
CA ALA A 93 7.45 -14.05 0.18
C ALA A 93 7.72 -12.70 0.89
N ASP A 94 8.69 -12.73 1.81
CA ASP A 94 9.73 -11.69 1.99
C ASP A 94 9.31 -10.39 2.72
N HIS A 95 9.72 -10.13 3.96
CA HIS A 95 11.11 -10.02 4.42
C HIS A 95 11.31 -10.47 5.89
N PRO A 96 12.37 -11.25 6.20
CA PRO A 96 12.94 -11.28 7.54
C PRO A 96 13.68 -9.96 7.79
N ALA A 97 13.30 -9.23 8.83
CA ALA A 97 14.19 -8.22 9.41
C ALA A 97 15.26 -8.95 10.23
N SER A 98 16.49 -8.99 9.72
CA SER A 98 17.72 -9.30 10.46
C SER A 98 18.67 -8.12 10.35
#